data_AF-A0A952PEC8-F1
#
_entry.id   AF-A0A952PEC8-F1
#
_cell.length_a   1.000
_cell.length_b   1.000
_cell.length_c   1.000
_cell.angle_alpha   90.00
_cell.angle_beta   90.00
_cell.angle_gamma   90.00
#
_symmetry.space_group_name_H-M   'P 1'
#
loop_
_entity.id
_entity.type
_entity.pdbx_description
1 polymer ?
#
loop_
_entity_poly.entity_id
_entity_poly.type
_entity_poly.pdbx_seq_one_letter_code
_entity_poly.pdbx_strand_id
1 'polypeptide(L)'
;MDPNKQEGPIRFSPFPENHALKGPLLLNIAKGSYVLSRSYLNMGVTLFHYSIVFTLMHHSVETFIKAFLVMEGIVFGRTHALANLLALGAKSERLRFFKTELLDDPALANLFNELSDFYAPNKYGETAYSVMHLTLLRVYDEIVYIFVKNLAVLYPDYSPQIYAFDVPENLLAYFQKHLHKDYHIVVWPEDL
;
A
#
# COMPACT_ATOMS: atom_id res chain seq x y z
N MET A 1 14.29 -33.71 -34.79
CA MET A 1 13.99 -32.36 -34.28
C MET A 1 14.02 -31.43 -35.48
N ASP A 2 12.93 -30.72 -35.74
CA ASP A 2 12.84 -29.79 -36.86
C ASP A 2 13.49 -28.45 -36.46
N PRO A 3 14.56 -27.99 -37.13
CA PRO A 3 15.28 -26.77 -36.78
C PRO A 3 14.53 -25.48 -37.14
N ASN A 4 13.33 -25.56 -37.72
CA ASN A 4 12.57 -24.37 -38.18
C ASN A 4 11.41 -23.95 -37.28
N LYS A 5 11.32 -24.43 -36.04
CA LYS A 5 10.39 -23.86 -35.05
C LYS A 5 10.98 -22.59 -34.44
N GLN A 6 10.86 -21.47 -35.17
CA GLN A 6 10.98 -20.15 -34.56
C GLN A 6 9.82 -20.00 -33.56
N GLU A 7 10.15 -20.01 -32.27
CA GLU A 7 9.24 -19.60 -31.22
C GLU A 7 8.82 -18.16 -31.50
N GLY A 8 7.56 -17.98 -31.88
CA GLY A 8 6.97 -16.65 -32.02
C GLY A 8 7.11 -15.89 -30.70
N PRO A 9 7.05 -14.54 -30.72
CA PRO A 9 7.16 -13.74 -29.51
C PRO A 9 6.17 -14.27 -28.47
N ILE A 10 6.67 -14.54 -27.26
CA ILE A 10 5.85 -14.90 -26.10
C ILE A 10 4.77 -13.84 -25.98
N ARG A 11 3.55 -14.17 -26.41
CA ARG A 11 2.39 -13.33 -26.17
C ARG A 11 2.06 -13.50 -24.70
N PHE A 12 2.46 -12.54 -23.87
CA PHE A 12 1.87 -12.40 -22.55
C PHE A 12 0.37 -12.30 -22.75
N SER A 13 -0.34 -13.37 -22.39
CA SER A 13 -1.80 -13.37 -22.42
C SER A 13 -2.28 -12.20 -21.56
N PRO A 14 -3.25 -11.38 -22.01
CA PRO A 14 -3.89 -10.44 -21.10
C PRO A 14 -4.43 -11.26 -19.92
N PHE A 15 -4.16 -10.79 -18.71
CA PHE A 15 -4.62 -11.42 -17.47
C PHE A 15 -6.07 -11.90 -17.62
N PRO A 16 -6.40 -13.14 -17.24
CA PRO A 16 -7.78 -13.60 -17.30
C PRO A 16 -8.67 -12.67 -16.48
N GLU A 17 -9.89 -12.42 -16.94
CA GLU A 17 -10.92 -11.60 -16.28
C GLU A 17 -11.40 -12.16 -14.93
N ASN A 18 -10.61 -13.00 -14.25
CA ASN A 18 -10.88 -13.44 -12.90
C ASN A 18 -10.66 -12.28 -11.93
N HIS A 19 -11.72 -11.48 -11.73
CA HIS A 19 -11.79 -10.41 -10.73
C HIS A 19 -11.41 -10.90 -9.32
N ALA A 20 -11.58 -12.19 -9.03
CA ALA A 20 -11.26 -12.82 -7.74
C ALA A 20 -9.79 -12.68 -7.30
N LEU A 21 -8.83 -12.61 -8.23
CA LEU A 21 -7.40 -12.53 -7.88
C LEU A 21 -6.84 -11.10 -7.88
N LYS A 22 -7.57 -10.13 -8.45
CA LYS A 22 -7.09 -8.74 -8.58
C LYS A 22 -6.95 -8.06 -7.22
N GLY A 23 -7.92 -8.24 -6.32
CA GLY A 23 -7.88 -7.70 -4.96
C GLY A 23 -6.66 -8.20 -4.16
N PRO A 24 -6.48 -9.53 -4.02
CA PRO A 24 -5.31 -10.11 -3.35
C PRO A 24 -3.96 -9.69 -3.95
N LEU A 25 -3.86 -9.60 -5.28
CA LEU A 25 -2.63 -9.15 -5.93
C LEU A 25 -2.30 -7.69 -5.55
N LEU A 26 -3.30 -6.80 -5.57
CA LEU A 26 -3.14 -5.41 -5.17
C LEU A 26 -2.73 -5.32 -3.69
N LEU A 27 -3.28 -6.13 -2.79
CA LEU A 27 -2.86 -6.17 -1.39
C LEU A 27 -1.36 -6.50 -1.27
N ASN A 28 -0.85 -7.50 -1.99
CA ASN A 28 0.57 -7.84 -1.93
C ASN A 28 1.45 -6.70 -2.45
N ILE A 29 1.05 -6.02 -3.53
CA ILE A 29 1.75 -4.82 -4.03
C ILE A 29 1.74 -3.69 -2.99
N ALA A 30 0.60 -3.46 -2.34
CA ALA A 30 0.45 -2.43 -1.32
C ALA A 30 1.35 -2.69 -0.10
N LYS A 31 1.40 -3.95 0.36
CA LYS A 31 2.27 -4.39 1.46
C LYS A 31 3.75 -4.29 1.12
N GLY A 32 4.15 -4.74 -0.08
CA GLY A 32 5.54 -4.61 -0.53
C GLY A 32 5.99 -3.14 -0.61
N SER A 33 5.12 -2.27 -1.16
CA SER A 33 5.37 -0.83 -1.22
C SER A 33 5.51 -0.20 0.17
N TYR A 34 4.72 -0.66 1.15
CA TYR A 34 4.85 -0.24 2.55
C TYR A 34 6.17 -0.67 3.18
N VAL A 35 6.59 -1.92 2.98
CA VAL A 35 7.85 -2.42 3.54
C VAL A 35 9.03 -1.61 2.97
N LEU A 36 9.02 -1.33 1.66
CA LEU A 36 10.05 -0.51 1.02
C LEU A 36 10.04 0.93 1.54
N SER A 37 8.90 1.63 1.50
CA SER A 37 8.81 3.03 1.95
C SER A 37 9.20 3.19 3.42
N ARG A 38 8.75 2.26 4.28
CA ARG A 38 9.09 2.23 5.69
C ARG A 38 10.58 2.00 5.91
N SER A 39 11.21 1.11 5.14
CA SER A 39 12.66 0.88 5.22
C SER A 39 13.45 2.15 4.90
N TYR A 40 13.05 2.87 3.84
CA TYR A 40 13.68 4.15 3.48
C TYR A 40 13.46 5.26 4.50
N LEU A 41 12.26 5.36 5.08
CA LEU A 41 12.00 6.29 6.18
C LEU A 41 13.00 6.02 7.32
N ASN A 42 13.09 4.78 7.75
CA ASN A 42 13.86 4.36 8.91
C ASN A 42 15.38 4.50 8.78
N MET A 43 15.92 4.38 7.57
CA MET A 43 17.36 4.51 7.33
C MET A 43 17.86 5.96 7.34
N GLY A 44 16.98 6.97 7.53
CA GLY A 44 17.39 8.38 7.54
C GLY A 44 17.93 8.89 6.19
N VAL A 45 17.83 8.07 5.12
CA VAL A 45 18.10 8.44 3.72
C VAL A 45 17.08 9.47 3.21
N THR A 46 16.08 9.78 4.04
CA THR A 46 15.05 10.78 3.84
C THR A 46 15.63 12.10 3.33
N LEU A 47 16.80 12.57 3.79
CA LEU A 47 17.37 13.84 3.33
C LEU A 47 17.69 13.93 1.82
N PHE A 48 17.89 12.81 1.11
CA PHE A 48 18.20 12.81 -0.33
C PHE A 48 17.12 12.18 -1.23
N HIS A 49 16.18 11.42 -0.66
CA HIS A 49 15.22 10.60 -1.43
C HIS A 49 13.76 10.77 -0.99
N TYR A 50 13.40 11.90 -0.37
CA TYR A 50 12.02 12.20 0.04
C TYR A 50 11.01 11.91 -1.07
N SER A 51 11.30 12.27 -2.32
CA SER A 51 10.40 12.03 -3.44
C SER A 51 10.05 10.55 -3.67
N ILE A 52 11.07 9.69 -3.65
CA ILE A 52 10.89 8.24 -3.81
C ILE A 52 10.07 7.68 -2.65
N VAL A 53 10.39 8.09 -1.42
CA VAL A 53 9.67 7.65 -0.22
C VAL A 53 8.20 8.03 -0.30
N PHE A 54 7.90 9.29 -0.61
CA PHE A 54 6.54 9.79 -0.73
C PHE A 54 5.76 9.13 -1.88
N THR A 55 6.41 8.88 -3.01
CA THR A 55 5.84 8.10 -4.11
C THR A 55 5.49 6.67 -3.67
N LEU A 56 6.38 5.99 -2.93
CA LEU A 56 6.11 4.63 -2.43
C LEU A 56 5.02 4.62 -1.36
N MET A 57 4.99 5.62 -0.47
CA MET A 57 3.91 5.79 0.51
C MET A 57 2.56 6.00 -0.16
N HIS A 58 2.49 6.94 -1.11
CA HIS A 58 1.30 7.18 -1.92
C HIS A 58 0.85 5.89 -2.61
N HIS A 59 1.77 5.23 -3.31
CA HIS A 59 1.46 4.02 -4.06
C HIS A 59 0.95 2.88 -3.16
N SER A 60 1.56 2.70 -1.99
CA SER A 60 1.10 1.72 -0.99
C SER A 60 -0.34 1.99 -0.55
N VAL A 61 -0.64 3.22 -0.11
CA VAL A 61 -1.98 3.60 0.37
C VAL A 61 -3.01 3.51 -0.77
N GLU A 62 -2.67 4.06 -1.93
CA GLU A 62 -3.55 4.01 -3.10
C GLU A 62 -3.92 2.57 -3.46
N THR A 63 -2.92 1.68 -3.44
CA THR A 63 -3.10 0.28 -3.82
C THR A 63 -3.92 -0.47 -2.77
N PHE A 64 -3.77 -0.18 -1.48
CA PHE A 64 -4.68 -0.69 -0.45
C PHE A 64 -6.12 -0.29 -0.75
N ILE A 65 -6.38 1.01 -0.96
CA ILE A 65 -7.74 1.51 -1.24
C ILE A 65 -8.32 0.80 -2.47
N LYS A 66 -7.56 0.74 -3.57
CA LYS A 66 -7.97 0.07 -4.80
C LYS A 66 -8.25 -1.41 -4.59
N ALA A 67 -7.47 -2.11 -3.77
CA ALA A 67 -7.70 -3.51 -3.47
C ALA A 67 -9.09 -3.71 -2.83
N PHE A 68 -9.44 -2.91 -1.82
CA PHE A 68 -10.76 -2.95 -1.17
C PHE A 68 -11.89 -2.57 -2.13
N LEU A 69 -11.71 -1.54 -2.96
CA LEU A 69 -12.70 -1.18 -3.98
C LEU A 69 -12.93 -2.32 -4.98
N VAL A 70 -11.86 -2.98 -5.45
CA VAL A 70 -11.95 -4.14 -6.35
C VAL A 70 -12.65 -5.32 -5.68
N MET A 71 -12.30 -5.63 -4.43
CA MET A 71 -12.92 -6.73 -3.68
C MET A 71 -14.40 -6.48 -3.39
N GLU A 72 -14.80 -5.21 -3.27
CA GLU A 72 -16.20 -4.80 -3.12
C GLU A 72 -16.93 -4.64 -4.47
N GLY A 73 -16.24 -4.83 -5.60
CA GLY A 73 -16.83 -4.68 -6.93
C GLY A 73 -17.10 -3.23 -7.34
N ILE A 74 -16.49 -2.25 -6.66
CA ILE A 74 -16.65 -0.83 -6.93
C ILE A 74 -15.70 -0.39 -8.05
N VAL A 75 -16.27 0.14 -9.12
CA VAL A 75 -15.51 0.72 -10.24
C VAL A 75 -15.05 2.13 -9.87
N PHE A 76 -13.76 2.39 -10.02
CA PHE A 76 -13.16 3.72 -9.85
C PHE A 76 -12.57 4.22 -11.17
N GLY A 77 -12.66 5.54 -11.39
CA GLY A 77 -12.13 6.19 -12.59
C GLY A 77 -10.62 6.43 -12.54
N ARG A 78 -10.12 7.29 -13.43
CA ARG A 78 -8.69 7.66 -13.52
C ARG A 78 -8.22 8.65 -12.43
N THR A 79 -9.00 8.84 -11.36
CA THR A 79 -8.59 9.72 -10.27
C THR A 79 -7.63 8.97 -9.35
N HIS A 80 -6.50 9.61 -9.04
CA HIS A 80 -5.46 9.10 -8.15
C HIS A 80 -5.46 9.82 -6.79
N ALA A 81 -6.41 10.74 -6.57
CA ALA A 81 -6.52 11.44 -5.30
C ALA A 81 -7.06 10.47 -4.24
N LEU A 82 -6.28 10.24 -3.19
CA LEU A 82 -6.57 9.23 -2.16
C LEU A 82 -7.90 9.51 -1.46
N ALA A 83 -8.16 10.79 -1.11
CA ALA A 83 -9.41 11.21 -0.47
C ALA A 83 -10.65 10.90 -1.33
N ASN A 84 -10.55 11.04 -2.65
CA ASN A 84 -11.66 10.74 -3.56
C ASN A 84 -11.94 9.23 -3.62
N LEU A 85 -10.89 8.40 -3.64
CA LEU A 85 -11.02 6.94 -3.64
C LEU A 85 -11.62 6.45 -2.30
N LEU A 86 -11.20 7.02 -1.17
CA LEU A 86 -11.76 6.73 0.14
C LEU A 86 -13.24 7.14 0.22
N ALA A 87 -13.58 8.35 -0.22
CA ALA A 87 -14.97 8.83 -0.24
C ALA A 87 -15.86 7.99 -1.17
N LEU A 88 -15.31 7.45 -2.26
CA LEU A 88 -16.01 6.52 -3.14
C LEU A 88 -16.32 5.21 -2.42
N GLY A 89 -15.34 4.60 -1.76
CA GLY A 89 -15.52 3.35 -1.03
C GLY A 89 -16.43 3.49 0.19
N ALA A 90 -16.37 4.61 0.89
CA ALA A 90 -17.19 4.90 2.08
C ALA A 90 -18.71 4.90 1.84
N LYS A 91 -19.16 4.81 0.57
CA LYS A 91 -20.57 4.61 0.21
C LYS A 91 -21.03 3.16 0.43
N SER A 92 -20.10 2.20 0.47
CA SER A 92 -20.40 0.82 0.89
C SER A 92 -20.38 0.72 2.41
N GLU A 93 -21.39 0.09 2.99
CA GLU A 93 -21.44 -0.19 4.42
C GLU A 93 -20.27 -1.08 4.86
N ARG A 94 -19.81 -2.01 4.01
CA ARG A 94 -18.65 -2.87 4.29
C ARG A 94 -17.35 -2.07 4.35
N LEU A 95 -17.23 -1.01 3.56
CA LEU A 95 -16.04 -0.15 3.52
C LEU A 95 -16.21 1.12 4.35
N ARG A 96 -17.18 1.17 5.26
CA ARG A 96 -17.48 2.36 6.08
C ARG A 96 -16.29 2.85 6.90
N PHE A 97 -15.36 1.94 7.25
CA PHE A 97 -14.11 2.29 7.94
C PHE A 97 -13.25 3.29 7.16
N PHE A 98 -13.38 3.38 5.82
CA PHE A 98 -12.74 4.43 5.01
C PHE A 98 -13.12 5.83 5.48
N LYS A 99 -14.36 6.00 5.94
CA LYS A 99 -14.77 7.25 6.54
C LYS A 99 -14.40 7.29 8.01
N THR A 100 -14.90 6.34 8.80
CA THR A 100 -14.91 6.45 10.26
C THR A 100 -13.56 6.24 10.93
N GLU A 101 -12.64 5.49 10.31
CA GLU A 101 -11.29 5.25 10.83
C GLU A 101 -10.21 5.98 10.04
N LEU A 102 -10.46 6.37 8.77
CA LEU A 102 -9.46 7.04 7.93
C LEU A 102 -9.75 8.53 7.66
N LEU A 103 -10.90 8.89 7.08
CA LEU A 103 -11.17 10.29 6.70
C LEU A 103 -11.60 11.18 7.87
N ASP A 104 -12.28 10.63 8.87
CA ASP A 104 -12.76 11.39 10.03
C ASP A 104 -11.62 11.66 11.04
N ASP A 105 -10.46 10.99 10.91
CA ASP A 105 -9.25 11.29 11.68
C ASP A 105 -8.44 12.42 10.99
N PRO A 106 -8.28 13.60 11.62
CA PRO A 106 -7.59 14.72 10.99
C PRO A 106 -6.12 14.46 10.66
N ALA A 107 -5.41 13.67 11.47
CA ALA A 107 -4.00 13.40 11.25
C ALA A 107 -3.80 12.50 10.03
N LEU A 108 -4.66 11.48 9.87
CA LEU A 108 -4.62 10.58 8.70
C LEU A 108 -5.09 11.31 7.44
N ALA A 109 -6.17 12.09 7.54
CA ALA A 109 -6.70 12.90 6.45
C ALA A 109 -5.68 13.90 5.91
N ASN A 110 -4.94 14.56 6.80
CA ASN A 110 -3.85 15.46 6.41
C ASN A 110 -2.77 14.72 5.61
N LEU A 111 -2.34 13.54 6.06
CA LEU A 111 -1.37 12.75 5.31
C LEU A 111 -1.90 12.35 3.92
N PHE A 112 -3.16 11.96 3.76
CA PHE A 112 -3.71 11.64 2.44
C PHE A 112 -3.68 12.83 1.47
N ASN A 113 -3.96 14.03 1.97
CA ASN A 113 -3.89 15.26 1.18
C ASN A 113 -2.44 15.56 0.78
N GLU A 114 -1.50 15.47 1.72
CA GLU A 114 -0.07 15.68 1.46
C GLU A 114 0.48 14.67 0.44
N LEU A 115 0.14 13.38 0.58
CA LEU A 115 0.52 12.33 -0.37
C LEU A 115 -0.08 12.57 -1.77
N SER A 116 -1.33 13.04 -1.84
CA SER A 116 -2.00 13.31 -3.13
C SER A 116 -1.41 14.54 -3.82
N ASP A 117 -1.09 15.57 -3.05
CA ASP A 117 -0.48 16.79 -3.55
C ASP A 117 0.94 16.54 -4.06
N PHE A 118 1.71 15.72 -3.35
CA PHE A 118 3.08 15.36 -3.75
C PHE A 118 3.10 14.55 -5.06
N TYR A 119 2.14 13.65 -5.26
CA TYR A 119 2.06 12.79 -6.45
C TYR A 119 1.53 13.52 -7.71
N ALA A 120 1.07 14.77 -7.58
CA ALA A 120 0.57 15.55 -8.71
C ALA A 120 1.71 15.87 -9.72
N PRO A 121 1.51 15.69 -11.04
CA PRO A 121 2.55 15.80 -12.07
C PRO A 121 3.33 17.12 -12.13
N ASN A 122 2.82 18.18 -11.50
CA ASN A 122 3.37 19.53 -11.55
C ASN A 122 4.10 19.94 -10.25
N LYS A 123 4.26 19.05 -9.26
CA LYS A 123 4.85 19.33 -7.95
C LYS A 123 6.08 18.46 -7.63
N TYR A 124 6.93 18.16 -8.62
CA TYR A 124 8.26 17.56 -8.39
C TYR A 124 9.26 18.49 -7.67
N GLY A 125 8.81 19.64 -7.18
CA GLY A 125 9.67 20.63 -6.53
C GLY A 125 9.59 20.47 -5.02
N GLU A 126 10.69 20.03 -4.42
CA GLU A 126 11.26 20.45 -3.12
C GLU A 126 10.31 21.10 -2.08
N THR A 127 9.09 20.59 -1.90
CA THR A 127 8.19 21.05 -0.84
C THR A 127 8.69 20.45 0.45
N ALA A 128 9.42 21.27 1.21
CA ALA A 128 9.90 20.95 2.55
C ALA A 128 8.73 20.43 3.39
N TYR A 129 8.79 19.14 3.72
CA TYR A 129 7.79 18.51 4.57
C TYR A 129 7.90 19.10 5.97
N SER A 130 6.78 19.62 6.50
CA SER A 130 6.74 20.29 7.81
C SER A 130 6.55 19.31 8.98
N VAL A 131 6.29 18.03 8.70
CA VAL A 131 6.01 17.00 9.72
C VAL A 131 7.31 16.33 10.17
N MET A 132 7.53 16.30 11.49
CA MET A 132 8.64 15.54 12.08
C MET A 132 8.61 14.08 11.62
N HIS A 133 9.75 13.56 11.18
CA HIS A 133 9.93 12.21 10.64
C HIS A 133 9.25 11.10 11.45
N LEU A 134 9.36 11.13 12.77
CA LEU A 134 8.75 10.13 13.67
C LEU A 134 7.21 10.20 13.68
N THR A 135 6.64 11.40 13.54
CA THR A 135 5.19 11.59 13.45
C THR A 135 4.66 11.04 12.14
N LEU A 136 5.36 11.29 11.02
CA LEU A 136 5.02 10.75 9.71
C LEU A 136 5.00 9.22 9.72
N LEU A 137 6.03 8.60 10.29
CA LEU A 137 6.10 7.14 10.41
C LEU A 137 4.93 6.57 11.20
N ARG A 138 4.61 7.15 12.36
CA ARG A 138 3.48 6.69 13.19
C ARG A 138 2.14 6.81 12.47
N VAL A 139 1.88 7.93 11.80
CA VAL A 139 0.63 8.16 11.05
C VAL A 139 0.53 7.18 9.88
N TYR A 140 1.63 6.94 9.18
CA TYR A 140 1.63 5.99 8.06
C TYR A 140 1.40 4.54 8.52
N ASP A 141 2.04 4.14 9.61
CA ASP A 141 1.82 2.84 10.25
C ASP A 141 0.36 2.67 10.69
N GLU A 142 -0.25 3.73 11.20
CA GLU A 142 -1.64 3.70 11.64
C GLU A 142 -2.59 3.42 10.46
N ILE A 143 -2.39 4.10 9.33
CA ILE A 143 -3.18 3.87 8.10
C ILE A 143 -3.09 2.42 7.65
N VAL A 144 -1.87 1.89 7.57
CA VAL A 144 -1.64 0.51 7.11
C VAL A 144 -2.23 -0.51 8.08
N TYR A 145 -2.16 -0.23 9.38
CA TYR A 145 -2.80 -1.07 10.40
C TYR A 145 -4.30 -1.14 10.20
N ILE A 146 -4.95 0.01 9.99
CA ILE A 146 -6.40 0.08 9.80
C ILE A 146 -6.83 -0.76 8.60
N PHE A 147 -6.08 -0.72 7.49
CA PHE A 147 -6.35 -1.58 6.33
C PHE A 147 -6.21 -3.06 6.66
N VAL A 148 -5.14 -3.48 7.31
CA VAL A 148 -4.88 -4.90 7.61
C VAL A 148 -5.88 -5.47 8.61
N LYS A 149 -6.18 -4.69 9.66
CA LYS A 149 -7.23 -5.01 10.64
C LYS A 149 -8.58 -5.23 9.95
N ASN A 150 -8.98 -4.29 9.09
CA ASN A 150 -10.27 -4.40 8.39
C ASN A 150 -10.26 -5.49 7.30
N LEU A 151 -9.10 -5.83 6.72
CA LEU A 151 -8.98 -6.96 5.79
C LEU A 151 -9.33 -8.28 6.48
N ALA A 152 -8.80 -8.51 7.69
CA ALA A 152 -9.08 -9.72 8.47
C ALA A 152 -10.55 -9.83 8.89
N VAL A 153 -11.19 -8.69 9.19
CA VAL A 153 -12.62 -8.66 9.55
C VAL A 153 -13.53 -8.88 8.36
N LEU A 154 -13.25 -8.22 7.22
CA LEU A 154 -14.16 -8.21 6.07
C LEU A 154 -14.02 -9.43 5.17
N TYR A 155 -12.87 -10.08 5.19
CA TYR A 155 -12.54 -11.20 4.32
C TYR A 155 -11.80 -12.30 5.09
N PRO A 156 -12.44 -12.95 6.09
CA PRO A 156 -11.78 -13.90 6.99
C PRO A 156 -11.35 -15.22 6.32
N ASP A 157 -11.90 -15.52 5.14
CA ASP A 157 -11.66 -16.79 4.43
C ASP A 157 -10.34 -16.81 3.64
N TYR A 158 -9.60 -15.70 3.60
CA TYR A 158 -8.29 -15.69 2.95
C TYR A 158 -7.22 -16.36 3.81
N SER A 159 -6.18 -16.86 3.14
CA SER A 159 -5.02 -17.47 3.80
C SER A 159 -4.35 -16.50 4.77
N PRO A 160 -3.90 -16.93 5.96
CA PRO A 160 -3.29 -16.05 6.97
C PRO A 160 -2.13 -15.16 6.45
N GLN A 161 -1.41 -15.63 5.42
CA GLN A 161 -0.34 -14.89 4.76
C GLN A 161 -0.83 -13.58 4.12
N ILE A 162 -2.10 -13.47 3.73
CA ILE A 162 -2.62 -12.21 3.15
C ILE A 162 -2.60 -11.08 4.17
N TYR A 163 -2.80 -11.38 5.45
CA TYR A 163 -2.79 -10.42 6.57
C TYR A 163 -1.39 -10.17 7.12
N ALA A 164 -0.40 -10.94 6.66
CA ALA A 164 0.98 -10.82 7.10
C ALA A 164 1.79 -9.86 6.22
N PHE A 165 2.77 -9.18 6.83
CA PHE A 165 3.79 -8.44 6.08
C PHE A 165 5.01 -9.31 5.89
N ASP A 166 5.41 -9.45 4.63
CA ASP A 166 6.68 -10.04 4.26
C ASP A 166 7.82 -9.03 4.47
N VAL A 167 8.73 -9.32 5.38
CA VAL A 167 9.86 -8.43 5.72
C VAL A 167 11.17 -9.18 5.49
N PRO A 168 12.17 -8.55 4.83
CA PRO A 168 13.53 -9.11 4.75
C PRO A 168 14.10 -9.42 6.13
N GLU A 169 14.81 -10.55 6.27
CA GLU A 169 15.34 -11.02 7.57
C GLU A 169 16.21 -9.98 8.29
N ASN A 170 17.10 -9.31 7.57
CA ASN A 170 17.91 -8.20 8.11
C ASN A 170 17.11 -7.02 8.66
N LEU A 171 15.84 -6.87 8.27
CA LEU A 171 14.95 -5.82 8.76
C LEU A 171 14.01 -6.31 9.87
N LEU A 172 13.98 -7.61 10.18
CA LEU A 172 13.04 -8.19 11.15
C LEU A 172 13.21 -7.60 12.55
N ALA A 173 14.42 -7.65 13.10
CA ALA A 173 14.71 -7.12 14.44
C ALA A 173 14.39 -5.62 14.53
N TYR A 174 14.54 -4.92 13.41
CA TYR A 174 14.24 -3.50 13.29
C TYR A 174 12.72 -3.25 13.33
N PHE A 175 11.94 -3.98 12.52
CA PHE A 175 10.48 -3.90 12.54
C PHE A 175 9.92 -4.30 13.91
N GLN A 176 10.39 -5.39 14.52
CA GLN A 176 9.94 -5.82 15.85
C GLN A 176 10.19 -4.77 16.94
N LYS A 177 11.28 -4.02 16.86
CA LYS A 177 11.63 -2.98 17.86
C LYS A 177 10.87 -1.65 17.65
N HIS A 178 10.42 -1.38 16.43
CA HIS A 178 9.93 -0.05 16.04
C HIS A 178 8.51 -0.03 15.44
N LEU A 179 7.82 -1.18 15.37
CA LEU A 179 6.40 -1.23 15.05
C LEU A 179 5.57 -0.70 16.22
N HIS A 180 4.61 0.16 15.90
CA HIS A 180 3.69 0.71 16.89
C HIS A 180 2.61 -0.32 17.33
N LYS A 181 2.49 -1.47 16.65
CA LYS A 181 1.40 -2.45 16.82
C LYS A 181 1.82 -3.88 16.49
N ASP A 182 1.06 -4.85 17.00
CA ASP A 182 1.26 -6.29 16.79
C ASP A 182 0.85 -6.73 15.37
N TYR A 183 1.71 -6.45 14.40
CA TYR A 183 1.54 -7.00 13.05
C TYR A 183 2.00 -8.45 13.00
N HIS A 184 1.29 -9.28 12.22
CA HIS A 184 1.82 -10.58 11.84
C HIS A 184 2.89 -10.39 10.77
N ILE A 185 4.14 -10.76 11.07
CA ILE A 185 5.29 -10.62 10.17
C ILE A 185 5.72 -12.01 9.69
N VAL A 186 5.88 -12.15 8.39
CA VAL A 186 6.53 -13.30 7.76
C VAL A 186 7.90 -12.85 7.28
N VAL A 187 8.91 -13.68 7.50
CA VAL A 187 10.31 -13.35 7.23
C VAL A 187 10.73 -14.04 5.94
N TRP A 188 11.39 -13.31 5.04
CA TRP A 188 12.05 -13.91 3.89
C TRP A 188 13.52 -14.22 4.22
N PRO A 189 13.96 -15.48 4.07
CA PRO A 189 15.37 -15.83 4.24
C PRO A 189 16.20 -15.19 3.13
N GLU A 190 17.40 -14.74 3.47
CA GLU A 190 18.29 -14.00 2.52
C GLU A 190 18.82 -14.86 1.36
N ASP A 191 18.71 -16.20 1.46
CA ASP A 191 19.31 -17.16 0.53
C ASP A 191 18.39 -17.64 -0.61
N LEU A 192 17.37 -16.86 -0.99
CA LEU A 192 16.45 -17.16 -2.12
C LEU A 192 16.91 -16.55 -3.46
#